data_AF-A0A6N3URV7-F1
#
_entry.id   AF-A0A6N3URV7-F1
#
_cell.length_a   1.000
_cell.length_b   1.000
_cell.length_c   1.000
_cell.angle_alpha   90.00
_cell.angle_beta   90.00
_cell.angle_gamma   90.00
#
_symmetry.space_group_name_H-M   'P 1'
#
loop_
_entity.id
_entity.type
_entity.pdbx_description
1 polymer ?
#
loop_
_entity_poly.entity_id
_entity_poly.type
_entity_poly.pdbx_seq_one_letter_code
_entity_poly.pdbx_strand_id
1 'polypeptide(L)'
;MSAVQRFHEAANDALVKLSEYCLPGAKLALVIVTPGEPERDIILEDQGLDRNEVVSALRRRGLSIDGDNAYKRDLCDTIVGALALGAQNSSPPPVDHWAQQFWQIGREERAGCEELVAALTLAVERWTLLANEFKHTTPEHERELAVISQARDAISKATR
;
A
#
# COMPACT_ATOMS: atom_id res chain seq x y z
N MET A 1 2.41 -48.49 1.14
CA MET A 1 2.94 -47.24 1.73
C MET A 1 3.45 -46.36 0.60
N SER A 2 2.88 -45.17 0.41
CA SER A 2 3.29 -44.26 -0.68
C SER A 2 4.70 -43.72 -0.43
N ALA A 3 5.39 -43.24 -1.48
CA ALA A 3 6.71 -42.62 -1.34
C ALA A 3 6.65 -41.36 -0.45
N VAL A 4 5.55 -40.60 -0.55
CA VAL A 4 5.27 -39.42 0.26
C VAL A 4 5.14 -39.77 1.74
N GLN A 5 4.42 -40.84 2.09
CA GLN A 5 4.25 -41.26 3.47
C GLN A 5 5.58 -41.71 4.12
N ARG A 6 6.41 -42.45 3.38
CA ARG A 6 7.76 -42.82 3.83
C ARG A 6 8.68 -41.61 4.01
N PHE A 7 8.54 -40.60 3.15
CA PHE A 7 9.27 -39.35 3.30
C PHE A 7 8.84 -38.60 4.57
N HIS A 8 7.54 -38.49 4.83
CA HIS A 8 7.03 -37.83 6.04
C HIS A 8 7.51 -38.51 7.32
N GLU A 9 7.45 -39.85 7.39
CA GLU A 9 7.95 -40.61 8.54
C GLU A 9 9.46 -40.37 8.76
N ALA A 10 10.27 -40.50 7.71
CA ALA A 10 11.71 -40.28 7.81
C ALA A 10 12.08 -38.83 8.18
N ALA A 11 11.37 -37.85 7.61
CA ALA A 11 11.58 -36.44 7.91
C ALA A 11 11.18 -36.10 9.35
N ASN A 12 10.06 -36.64 9.83
CA ASN A 12 9.61 -36.46 11.21
C ASN A 12 10.61 -37.08 12.20
N ASP A 13 11.07 -38.31 11.96
CA ASP A 13 12.07 -38.97 12.81
C ASP A 13 13.39 -38.18 12.88
N ALA A 14 13.81 -37.59 11.75
CA ALA A 14 14.99 -36.72 11.71
C ALA A 14 14.77 -35.41 12.48
N LEU A 15 13.60 -34.78 12.34
CA LEU A 15 13.25 -33.56 13.07
C LEU A 15 13.20 -33.79 14.59
N VAL A 16 12.63 -34.91 15.04
CA VAL A 16 12.62 -35.29 16.46
C VAL A 16 14.06 -35.40 16.97
N LYS A 17 14.95 -36.06 16.25
CA LYS A 17 16.38 -36.14 16.64
C LYS A 17 17.07 -34.77 16.65
N LEU A 18 16.78 -33.89 15.69
CA LEU A 18 17.35 -32.54 15.65
C LEU A 18 16.85 -31.68 16.81
N SER A 19 15.62 -31.91 17.28
CA SER A 19 15.05 -31.18 18.42
C SER A 19 15.85 -31.40 19.71
N GLU A 20 16.50 -32.55 19.88
CA GLU A 20 17.35 -32.87 21.04
C GLU A 20 18.58 -31.96 21.15
N TYR A 21 19.02 -31.35 20.04
CA TYR A 21 20.16 -30.43 19.99
C TYR A 21 19.75 -28.96 20.05
N CYS A 22 18.45 -28.69 20.09
CA CYS A 22 17.91 -27.35 20.08
C CYS A 22 17.87 -26.77 21.50
N LEU A 23 17.94 -25.43 21.60
CA LEU A 23 17.76 -24.75 22.88
C LEU A 23 16.33 -24.96 23.40
N PRO A 24 16.11 -24.96 24.73
CA PRO A 24 14.77 -25.08 25.30
C PRO A 24 13.81 -24.04 24.70
N GLY A 25 12.68 -24.50 24.20
CA GLY A 25 11.63 -23.65 23.60
C GLY A 25 11.87 -23.26 22.13
N ALA A 26 13.00 -23.64 21.53
CA ALA A 26 13.20 -23.49 20.09
C ALA A 26 12.17 -24.32 19.31
N LYS A 27 11.76 -23.81 18.15
CA LYS A 27 10.82 -24.45 17.24
C LYS A 27 11.51 -24.78 15.92
N LEU A 28 11.14 -25.92 15.33
CA LEU A 28 11.66 -26.40 14.07
C LEU A 28 10.63 -26.26 12.95
N ALA A 29 11.16 -25.95 11.76
CA ALA A 29 10.42 -25.97 10.52
C ALA A 29 11.34 -26.52 9.41
N LEU A 30 10.82 -27.45 8.62
CA LEU A 30 11.44 -27.93 7.39
C LEU A 30 10.58 -27.50 6.21
N VAL A 31 11.18 -26.71 5.32
CA VAL A 31 10.55 -26.24 4.09
C VAL A 31 11.37 -26.77 2.91
N ILE A 32 10.73 -27.55 2.06
CA ILE A 32 11.32 -28.06 0.81
C ILE A 32 10.55 -27.42 -0.34
N VAL A 33 11.25 -26.56 -1.07
CA VAL A 33 10.69 -25.83 -2.21
C VAL A 33 11.05 -26.54 -3.50
N THR A 34 10.05 -26.84 -4.33
CA THR A 34 10.24 -27.31 -5.70
C THR A 34 10.10 -26.13 -6.65
N PRO A 35 11.19 -25.65 -7.29
CA PRO A 35 11.12 -24.46 -8.13
C PRO A 35 10.06 -24.58 -9.23
N GLY A 36 9.12 -23.62 -9.28
CA GLY A 36 8.07 -23.56 -10.29
C GLY A 36 6.85 -24.47 -10.03
N GLU A 37 6.83 -25.25 -8.95
CA GLU A 37 5.75 -26.18 -8.65
C GLU A 37 5.30 -26.07 -7.17
N PRO A 38 4.61 -24.97 -6.78
CA PRO A 38 4.26 -24.71 -5.38
C PRO A 38 3.38 -25.82 -4.76
N GLU A 39 2.58 -26.50 -5.57
CA GLU A 39 1.73 -27.63 -5.14
C GLU A 39 2.54 -28.84 -4.62
N ARG A 40 3.85 -28.89 -4.93
CA ARG A 40 4.77 -29.94 -4.49
C ARG A 40 5.67 -29.52 -3.34
N ASP A 41 5.51 -28.29 -2.84
CA ASP A 41 6.27 -27.83 -1.68
C ASP A 41 5.85 -28.63 -0.44
N ILE A 42 6.85 -29.07 0.33
CA ILE A 42 6.61 -29.82 1.57
C ILE A 42 6.96 -28.91 2.74
N ILE A 43 5.99 -28.70 3.62
CA ILE A 43 6.12 -27.90 4.84
C ILE A 43 5.85 -28.81 6.02
N LEU A 44 6.85 -29.00 6.88
CA LEU A 44 6.72 -29.65 8.17
C LEU A 44 7.08 -28.63 9.26
N GLU A 45 6.19 -28.44 10.22
CA GLU A 45 6.34 -27.44 11.28
C GLU A 45 5.98 -28.02 12.64
N ASP A 46 6.67 -27.55 13.67
CA ASP A 46 6.32 -27.86 15.05
C ASP A 46 4.92 -27.32 15.41
N GLN A 47 4.26 -28.01 16.34
CA GLN A 47 2.98 -27.53 16.87
C GLN A 47 3.13 -26.15 17.54
N GLY A 48 2.25 -25.24 17.14
CA GLY A 48 2.19 -23.88 17.67
C GLY A 48 3.32 -22.96 17.18
N LEU A 49 4.04 -23.35 16.12
CA LEU A 49 5.00 -22.45 15.47
C LEU A 49 4.27 -21.24 14.87
N ASP A 50 4.73 -20.02 15.21
CA ASP A 50 4.33 -18.82 14.48
C ASP A 50 5.21 -18.66 13.22
N ARG A 51 4.59 -18.79 12.05
CA ARG A 51 5.27 -18.63 10.76
C ARG A 51 5.91 -17.24 10.60
N ASN A 52 5.40 -16.20 11.26
CA ASN A 52 6.00 -14.87 11.24
C ASN A 52 7.35 -14.83 11.95
N GLU A 53 7.56 -15.66 12.98
CA GLU A 53 8.85 -15.77 13.66
C GLU A 53 9.91 -16.41 12.74
N VAL A 54 9.52 -17.42 11.97
CA VAL A 54 10.39 -18.04 10.96
C VAL A 54 10.79 -17.03 9.90
N VAL A 55 9.82 -16.31 9.33
CA VAL A 55 10.09 -15.24 8.36
C VAL A 55 11.02 -14.18 8.96
N SER A 56 10.79 -13.78 10.21
CA SER A 56 11.64 -12.82 10.91
C SER A 56 13.06 -13.34 11.13
N ALA A 57 13.23 -14.63 11.43
CA ALA A 57 14.54 -15.27 11.56
C ALA A 57 15.31 -15.26 10.24
N LEU A 58 14.65 -15.57 9.13
CA LEU A 58 15.23 -15.49 7.79
C LEU A 58 15.59 -14.05 7.41
N ARG A 59 14.73 -13.07 7.72
CA ARG A 59 14.99 -11.64 7.48
C ARG A 59 16.22 -11.14 8.21
N ARG A 60 16.41 -11.54 9.49
CA ARG A 60 17.64 -11.24 10.25
C ARG A 60 18.92 -11.81 9.61
N ARG A 61 18.78 -12.76 8.68
CA ARG A 61 19.88 -13.39 7.93
C ARG A 61 19.96 -12.93 6.47
N GLY A 62 19.26 -11.85 6.11
CA GLY A 62 19.36 -11.25 4.78
C GLY A 62 18.32 -11.76 3.78
N LEU A 63 17.29 -12.50 4.22
CA LEU A 63 16.08 -12.64 3.40
C LEU A 63 15.49 -11.24 3.21
N SER A 64 15.71 -10.69 2.02
CA SER A 64 15.10 -9.44 1.63
C SER A 64 13.84 -9.72 0.82
N ILE A 65 12.85 -8.90 1.08
CA ILE A 65 11.66 -8.83 0.25
C ILE A 65 11.93 -8.00 -1.02
N ASP A 66 13.10 -7.33 -1.16
CA ASP A 66 13.48 -6.39 -2.23
C ASP A 66 13.81 -7.02 -3.59
N GLY A 67 13.76 -8.35 -3.71
CA GLY A 67 13.73 -9.02 -5.02
C GLY A 67 12.37 -8.89 -5.73
N ASP A 68 12.27 -9.44 -6.94
CA ASP A 68 10.97 -9.58 -7.63
C ASP A 68 10.06 -10.52 -6.81
N ASN A 69 9.15 -9.93 -6.06
CA ASN A 69 8.25 -10.63 -5.15
C ASN A 69 6.82 -10.20 -5.48
N ALA A 70 6.02 -11.13 -6.01
CA ALA A 70 4.62 -10.90 -6.35
C ALA A 70 3.83 -10.34 -5.15
N TYR A 71 4.07 -10.85 -3.94
CA TYR A 71 3.40 -10.39 -2.72
C TYR A 71 3.61 -8.89 -2.44
N LYS A 72 4.80 -8.36 -2.76
CA LYS A 72 5.06 -6.93 -2.61
C LYS A 72 4.28 -6.10 -3.61
N ARG A 73 4.28 -6.54 -4.87
CA ARG A 73 3.53 -5.85 -5.93
C ARG A 73 2.05 -5.82 -5.56
N ASP A 74 1.50 -6.96 -5.17
CA ASP A 74 0.10 -7.07 -4.74
C ASP A 74 -0.20 -6.18 -3.53
N LEU A 75 0.70 -6.11 -2.54
CA LEU A 75 0.54 -5.23 -1.38
C LEU A 75 0.57 -3.75 -1.77
N CYS A 76 1.54 -3.34 -2.59
CA CYS A 76 1.65 -1.97 -3.09
C CYS A 76 0.43 -1.59 -3.94
N ASP A 77 0.00 -2.47 -4.84
CA ASP A 77 -1.18 -2.27 -5.68
C ASP A 77 -2.44 -2.14 -4.83
N THR A 78 -2.55 -2.92 -3.76
CA THR A 78 -3.65 -2.80 -2.79
C THR A 78 -3.62 -1.47 -2.05
N ILE A 79 -2.45 -0.99 -1.64
CA ILE A 79 -2.30 0.33 -0.99
C ILE A 79 -2.69 1.45 -1.95
N VAL A 80 -2.20 1.41 -3.19
CA VAL A 80 -2.53 2.39 -4.24
C VAL A 80 -4.03 2.35 -4.55
N GLY A 81 -4.62 1.16 -4.65
CA GLY A 81 -6.06 0.98 -4.83
C GLY A 81 -6.87 1.55 -3.67
N ALA A 82 -6.46 1.31 -2.42
CA ALA A 82 -7.11 1.87 -1.24
C ALA A 82 -7.08 3.40 -1.25
N LEU A 83 -5.93 4.02 -1.57
CA LEU A 83 -5.80 5.48 -1.70
C LEU A 83 -6.74 6.03 -2.79
N ALA A 84 -6.78 5.39 -3.95
CA ALA A 84 -7.62 5.82 -5.08
C ALA A 84 -9.12 5.73 -4.75
N LEU A 85 -9.55 4.62 -4.15
CA LEU A 85 -10.93 4.43 -3.69
C LEU A 85 -11.28 5.41 -2.56
N GLY A 86 -10.32 5.70 -1.69
CA GLY A 86 -10.41 6.71 -0.65
C GLY A 86 -10.68 8.09 -1.22
N ALA A 87 -9.88 8.51 -2.19
CA ALA A 87 -10.06 9.79 -2.89
C ALA A 87 -11.41 9.87 -3.60
N GLN A 88 -11.94 8.75 -4.10
CA GLN A 88 -13.28 8.68 -4.69
C GLN A 88 -14.39 8.54 -3.64
N ASN A 89 -14.05 8.43 -2.36
CA ASN A 89 -14.95 8.14 -1.26
C ASN A 89 -15.87 6.94 -1.55
N SER A 90 -15.31 5.89 -2.15
CA SER A 90 -16.05 4.71 -2.60
C SER A 90 -15.46 3.43 -2.00
N SER A 91 -16.28 2.39 -1.88
CA SER A 91 -15.87 1.04 -1.47
C SER A 91 -14.95 1.01 -0.23
N PRO A 92 -15.39 1.55 0.92
CA PRO A 92 -14.57 1.55 2.13
C PRO A 92 -14.20 0.12 2.54
N PRO A 93 -12.94 -0.14 2.93
CA PRO A 93 -12.57 -1.40 3.54
C PRO A 93 -13.40 -1.68 4.80
N PRO A 94 -13.59 -2.95 5.18
CA PRO A 94 -14.21 -3.30 6.46
C PRO A 94 -13.51 -2.62 7.63
N VAL A 95 -14.27 -2.37 8.70
CA VAL A 95 -13.73 -1.88 9.97
C VAL A 95 -12.64 -2.86 10.46
N ASP A 96 -11.53 -2.32 10.96
CA ASP A 96 -10.34 -3.05 11.40
C ASP A 96 -9.51 -3.74 10.29
N HIS A 97 -9.88 -3.57 9.01
CA HIS A 97 -9.03 -4.00 7.91
C HIS A 97 -7.81 -3.07 7.80
N TRP A 98 -6.60 -3.65 7.67
CA TRP A 98 -5.34 -2.89 7.64
C TRP A 98 -5.29 -1.78 6.58
N ALA A 99 -6.01 -1.96 5.47
CA ALA A 99 -6.10 -0.99 4.36
C ALA A 99 -6.97 0.24 4.67
N GLN A 100 -7.75 0.23 5.75
CA GLN A 100 -8.64 1.32 6.15
C GLN A 100 -7.89 2.65 6.32
N GLN A 101 -6.67 2.61 6.88
CA GLN A 101 -5.84 3.80 7.06
C GLN A 101 -5.51 4.48 5.73
N PHE A 102 -5.17 3.69 4.70
CA PHE A 102 -4.80 4.21 3.38
C PHE A 102 -6.01 4.76 2.64
N TRP A 103 -7.15 4.10 2.80
CA TRP A 103 -8.42 4.61 2.28
C TRP A 103 -8.80 5.95 2.92
N GLN A 104 -8.64 6.06 4.24
CA GLN A 104 -8.93 7.31 4.95
C GLN A 104 -7.99 8.43 4.52
N ILE A 105 -6.69 8.17 4.35
CA ILE A 105 -5.73 9.14 3.80
C ILE A 105 -6.21 9.65 2.44
N GLY A 106 -6.54 8.75 1.51
CA GLY A 106 -7.02 9.15 0.18
C GLY A 106 -8.25 10.06 0.25
N ARG A 107 -9.20 9.74 1.14
CA ARG A 107 -10.42 10.52 1.35
C ARG A 107 -10.13 11.90 1.93
N GLU A 108 -9.32 11.96 2.98
CA GLU A 108 -9.00 13.22 3.67
C GLU A 108 -8.18 14.16 2.78
N GLU A 109 -7.19 13.63 2.07
CA GLU A 109 -6.40 14.39 1.09
C GLU A 109 -7.28 14.97 -0.02
N ARG A 110 -8.23 14.18 -0.54
CA ARG A 110 -9.16 14.67 -1.54
C ARG A 110 -10.08 15.76 -0.98
N ALA A 111 -10.63 15.57 0.23
CA ALA A 111 -11.49 16.55 0.87
C ALA A 111 -10.76 17.89 1.10
N GLY A 112 -9.52 17.84 1.59
CA GLY A 112 -8.68 19.04 1.77
C GLY A 112 -8.35 19.74 0.43
N CYS A 113 -8.10 18.96 -0.62
CA CYS A 113 -7.91 19.50 -1.96
C CYS A 113 -9.17 20.19 -2.50
N GLU A 114 -10.35 19.60 -2.29
CA GLU A 114 -11.64 20.18 -2.70
C GLU A 114 -11.95 21.47 -1.93
N GLU A 115 -11.68 21.52 -0.63
CA GLU A 115 -11.82 22.73 0.18
C GLU A 115 -10.89 23.85 -0.30
N LEU A 116 -9.63 23.52 -0.58
CA LEU A 116 -8.65 24.48 -1.11
C LEU A 116 -9.06 25.00 -2.49
N VAL A 117 -9.49 24.12 -3.39
CA VAL A 117 -10.00 24.49 -4.71
C VAL A 117 -11.20 25.44 -4.59
N ALA A 118 -12.15 25.14 -3.70
CA ALA A 118 -13.32 25.99 -3.48
C ALA A 118 -12.92 27.39 -2.98
N ALA A 119 -12.01 27.47 -2.01
CA ALA A 119 -11.48 28.72 -1.49
C ALA A 119 -10.74 29.54 -2.56
N LEU A 120 -9.88 28.89 -3.36
CA LEU A 120 -9.17 29.54 -4.47
C LEU A 120 -10.11 30.02 -5.56
N THR A 121 -11.15 29.24 -5.87
CA THR A 121 -12.18 29.63 -6.86
C THR A 121 -12.89 30.90 -6.41
N LEU A 122 -13.34 30.95 -5.15
CA LEU A 122 -13.97 32.14 -4.58
C LEU A 122 -13.03 33.35 -4.59
N ALA A 123 -11.75 33.16 -4.26
CA ALA A 123 -10.76 34.23 -4.28
C ALA A 123 -10.55 34.79 -5.70
N VAL A 124 -10.46 33.91 -6.70
CA VAL A 124 -10.32 34.29 -8.12
C VAL A 124 -11.57 34.99 -8.64
N GLU A 125 -12.77 34.54 -8.26
CA GLU A 125 -14.02 35.21 -8.59
C GLU A 125 -14.07 36.63 -8.00
N ARG A 126 -13.71 36.77 -6.71
CA ARG A 126 -13.65 38.07 -6.05
C ARG A 126 -12.63 39.00 -6.68
N TRP A 127 -11.44 38.49 -7.01
CA TRP A 127 -10.41 39.25 -7.69
C TRP A 127 -10.85 39.69 -9.08
N THR A 128 -11.56 38.83 -9.83
CA THR A 128 -12.12 39.18 -11.13
C THR A 128 -13.09 40.36 -11.03
N LEU A 129 -13.97 40.37 -10.03
CA LEU A 129 -14.90 41.47 -9.80
C LEU A 129 -14.14 42.78 -9.52
N LEU A 130 -13.15 42.75 -8.61
CA LEU A 130 -12.35 43.92 -8.28
C LEU A 130 -11.56 44.45 -9.47
N ALA A 131 -10.91 43.56 -10.24
CA ALA A 131 -10.16 43.93 -11.43
C ALA A 131 -11.06 44.66 -12.45
N ASN A 132 -12.32 44.23 -12.57
CA ASN A 132 -13.32 44.83 -13.45
C ASN A 132 -13.92 46.15 -12.92
N GLU A 133 -13.83 46.45 -11.61
CA GLU A 133 -14.22 47.76 -11.07
C GLU A 133 -13.20 48.86 -11.40
N PHE A 134 -11.93 48.49 -11.63
CA PHE A 134 -10.93 49.39 -12.19
C PHE A 134 -11.22 49.60 -13.69
N LYS A 135 -11.20 50.86 -14.16
CA LYS A 135 -11.54 51.24 -15.55
C LYS A 135 -10.92 50.27 -16.57
N HIS A 136 -11.78 49.64 -17.38
CA HIS A 136 -11.53 48.52 -18.32
C HIS A 136 -10.49 48.73 -19.43
N THR A 137 -9.64 49.77 -19.37
CA THR A 137 -8.82 50.19 -20.51
C THR A 137 -7.37 50.54 -20.15
N THR A 138 -6.89 50.21 -18.95
CA THR A 138 -5.47 50.37 -18.62
C THR A 138 -4.67 49.10 -18.96
N PRO A 139 -3.40 49.22 -19.38
CA PRO A 139 -2.50 48.06 -19.54
C PRO A 139 -2.33 47.24 -18.25
N GLU A 140 -2.55 47.85 -17.09
CA GLU A 140 -2.56 47.16 -15.80
C GLU A 140 -3.75 46.21 -15.67
N HIS A 141 -4.94 46.64 -16.11
CA HIS A 141 -6.14 45.80 -16.13
C HIS A 141 -5.95 44.54 -17.01
N GLU A 142 -5.34 44.69 -18.20
CA GLU A 142 -5.04 43.54 -19.08
C GLU A 142 -4.06 42.54 -18.44
N ARG A 143 -3.04 43.04 -17.73
CA ARG A 143 -2.09 42.18 -17.00
C ARG A 143 -2.78 41.43 -15.86
N GLU A 144 -3.62 42.10 -15.08
CA GLU A 144 -4.40 41.50 -13.99
C GLU A 144 -5.31 40.38 -14.52
N LEU A 145 -6.04 40.63 -15.63
CA LEU A 145 -6.88 39.61 -16.27
C LEU A 145 -6.06 38.40 -16.76
N ALA A 146 -4.84 38.62 -17.27
CA ALA A 146 -3.96 37.52 -17.68
C ALA A 146 -3.56 36.63 -16.49
N VAL A 147 -3.25 37.21 -15.33
CA VAL A 147 -2.91 36.44 -14.12
C VAL A 147 -4.13 35.70 -13.58
N ILE A 148 -5.30 36.32 -13.58
CA ILE A 148 -6.58 35.68 -13.23
C ILE A 148 -6.85 34.48 -14.14
N SER A 149 -6.61 34.61 -15.45
CA SER A 149 -6.75 33.51 -16.40
C SER A 149 -5.82 32.34 -16.05
N GLN A 150 -4.55 32.63 -15.77
CA GLN A 150 -3.58 31.62 -15.36
C GLN A 150 -4.00 30.90 -14.07
N ALA A 151 -4.53 31.63 -13.09
CA ALA A 151 -5.04 31.05 -11.84
C ALA A 151 -6.24 30.13 -12.10
N ARG A 152 -7.19 30.52 -12.97
CA ARG A 152 -8.32 29.68 -13.36
C ARG A 152 -7.87 28.39 -14.05
N ASP A 153 -6.89 28.48 -14.94
CA ASP A 153 -6.36 27.31 -15.64
C ASP A 153 -5.70 26.33 -14.66
N ALA A 154 -4.96 26.85 -13.66
CA ALA A 154 -4.36 26.04 -12.61
C ALA A 154 -5.42 25.33 -11.75
N ILE A 155 -6.47 26.04 -11.34
CA ILE A 155 -7.60 25.47 -10.58
C ILE A 155 -8.30 24.38 -11.40
N SER A 156 -8.62 24.66 -12.67
CA SER A 156 -9.27 23.72 -13.58
C SER A 156 -8.46 22.42 -13.74
N LYS A 157 -7.13 22.53 -13.83
CA LYS A 157 -6.23 21.38 -13.88
C LYS A 157 -6.22 20.56 -12.59
N ALA A 158 -6.34 21.18 -11.42
CA ALA A 158 -6.38 20.49 -10.13
C ALA A 158 -7.72 19.77 -9.87
N THR A 159 -8.78 20.14 -10.59
CA THR A 159 -10.12 19.55 -10.47
C THR A 159 -10.44 18.44 -11.47
N ARG A 160 -9.59 18.22 -12.47
CA ARG A 160 -9.73 17.12 -13.45
C ARG A 160 -9.11 15.84 -12.93
#